data_AF-A0A9D8VKD2-F1
#
_entry.id   AF-A0A9D8VKD2-F1
#
_cell.length_a   1.000
_cell.length_b   1.000
_cell.length_c   1.000
_cell.angle_alpha   90.00
_cell.angle_beta   90.00
_cell.angle_gamma   90.00
#
_symmetry.space_group_name_H-M   'P 1'
#
loop_
_entity.id
_entity.type
_entity.pdbx_description
1 polymer ?
#
loop_
_entity_poly.entity_id
_entity_poly.type
_entity_poly.pdbx_seq_one_letter_code
_entity_poly.pdbx_strand_id
1 'polypeptide(L)'
;MNPGRKPIARLALLTLMACALGVVPEARCQDIFGVVTDAETGEPLPGAHVFVAGSLAGTATGTHGRFVLAGLPSGSHRVVASMLGYAPAAVDTMLFSSDLEVNFRLNPRVVPLDGLEVVARTDDRWQKNLERFTREFLGQSRTAGAARIINPEVLDFDRNWWGRLQATASAPLIIENRDLGYRTTYLLKDYDYTPSVLRYDGDPVFEELEPQSREEAEAWAALREQAFRGSFRHFLLALLADSTKEQGFHVYRRPSLNDPNRASMRFPLAPERLLGKADTAGVILRFNGFVEIIYEPELEEPAFLKKMGTFRAPAAQTSWIRLSDGPTLIDWLGTVVDPYGVTVYGYLAFERVGDELPKEYRPPGIHLKTAPPSPD
;
A
#
# COMPACT_ATOMS: atom_id res chain seq x y z
N MET A 1 81.69 -39.53 1.19
CA MET A 1 80.83 -40.69 1.54
C MET A 1 79.45 -40.16 1.92
N ASN A 2 78.43 -40.48 1.12
CA ASN A 2 76.99 -40.33 1.39
C ASN A 2 76.38 -38.90 1.53
N PRO A 3 75.07 -38.70 1.30
CA PRO A 3 74.58 -38.15 0.04
C PRO A 3 73.48 -37.06 0.17
N GLY A 4 73.13 -36.44 -0.95
CA GLY A 4 71.74 -36.17 -1.32
C GLY A 4 70.99 -35.03 -0.62
N ARG A 5 70.79 -33.92 -1.34
CA ARG A 5 69.53 -33.15 -1.28
C ARG A 5 69.16 -32.68 -2.69
N LYS A 6 67.97 -33.11 -3.13
CA LYS A 6 67.36 -32.79 -4.44
C LYS A 6 66.94 -31.31 -4.51
N PRO A 7 66.88 -30.70 -5.70
CA PRO A 7 66.43 -29.31 -5.87
C PRO A 7 64.92 -29.19 -5.68
N ILE A 8 64.48 -28.25 -4.85
CA ILE A 8 63.07 -27.87 -4.71
C ILE A 8 62.75 -26.90 -5.85
N ALA A 9 61.98 -27.37 -6.83
CA ALA A 9 61.35 -26.53 -7.84
C ALA A 9 60.37 -25.57 -7.13
N ARG A 10 60.65 -24.26 -7.19
CA ARG A 10 59.67 -23.22 -6.85
C ARG A 10 58.70 -23.09 -8.03
N LEU A 11 57.62 -23.87 -8.00
CA LEU A 11 56.49 -23.69 -8.90
C LEU A 11 55.64 -22.54 -8.37
N ALA A 12 55.56 -21.46 -9.13
CA ALA A 12 54.64 -20.36 -8.91
C ALA A 12 53.19 -20.87 -9.06
N LEU A 13 52.34 -20.55 -8.08
CA LEU A 13 50.89 -20.67 -8.22
C LEU A 13 50.28 -19.30 -7.90
N LEU A 14 50.11 -18.50 -8.96
CA LEU A 14 49.28 -17.31 -8.98
C LEU A 14 47.81 -17.78 -8.93
N THR A 15 47.21 -17.78 -7.75
CA THR A 15 45.78 -18.04 -7.60
C THR A 15 45.03 -16.76 -7.99
N LEU A 16 44.46 -16.77 -9.20
CA LEU A 16 43.57 -15.73 -9.70
C LEU A 16 42.30 -15.72 -8.84
N MET A 17 42.16 -14.74 -7.96
CA MET A 17 40.94 -14.52 -7.19
C MET A 17 39.87 -13.95 -8.13
N ALA A 18 39.08 -14.84 -8.74
CA ALA A 18 37.90 -14.46 -9.49
C ALA A 18 36.84 -13.92 -8.52
N CYS A 19 36.82 -12.60 -8.33
CA CYS A 19 35.65 -11.91 -7.81
C CYS A 19 34.49 -12.16 -8.79
N ALA A 20 33.61 -13.10 -8.43
CA ALA A 20 32.29 -13.17 -9.01
C ALA A 20 31.54 -11.89 -8.60
N LEU A 21 31.64 -10.86 -9.44
CA LEU A 21 30.67 -9.77 -9.47
C LEU A 21 29.33 -10.41 -9.80
N GLY A 22 28.52 -10.64 -8.76
CA GLY A 22 27.13 -11.01 -8.95
C GLY A 22 26.47 -9.87 -9.72
N VAL A 23 26.15 -10.10 -10.99
CA VAL A 23 25.24 -9.25 -11.75
C VAL A 23 23.88 -9.43 -11.09
N VAL A 24 23.47 -8.47 -10.27
CA VAL A 24 22.09 -8.39 -9.80
C VAL A 24 21.26 -8.12 -11.06
N PRO A 25 20.27 -8.96 -11.43
CA PRO A 25 19.40 -8.64 -12.55
C PRO A 25 18.72 -7.32 -12.24
N GLU A 26 18.96 -6.29 -13.05
CA GLU A 26 18.15 -5.07 -13.02
C GLU A 26 16.71 -5.49 -13.31
N ALA A 27 15.79 -5.11 -12.41
CA ALA A 27 14.37 -5.24 -12.69
C ALA A 27 14.12 -4.49 -14.00
N ARG A 28 13.63 -5.19 -15.02
CA ARG A 28 13.31 -4.54 -16.30
C ARG A 28 12.16 -3.58 -16.02
N CYS A 29 12.38 -2.30 -16.22
CA CYS A 29 11.31 -1.31 -16.18
C CYS A 29 10.71 -1.12 -17.58
N GLN A 30 9.40 -0.90 -17.65
CA GLN A 30 8.66 -0.61 -18.88
C GLN A 30 7.81 0.64 -18.66
N ASP A 31 7.40 1.24 -19.76
CA ASP A 31 6.60 2.44 -19.74
C ASP A 31 5.13 2.11 -20.04
N ILE A 32 4.22 2.84 -19.40
CA ILE A 32 2.81 2.89 -19.79
C ILE A 32 2.55 4.25 -20.41
N PHE A 33 2.11 4.29 -21.66
CA PHE A 33 1.88 5.53 -22.40
C PHE A 33 0.51 5.55 -23.06
N GLY A 34 0.07 6.71 -23.54
CA GLY A 34 -1.17 6.81 -24.29
C GLY A 34 -1.69 8.23 -24.38
N VAL A 35 -3.00 8.36 -24.63
CA VAL A 35 -3.72 9.63 -24.69
C VAL A 35 -4.93 9.65 -23.77
N VAL A 36 -5.22 10.84 -23.24
CA VAL A 36 -6.47 11.15 -22.54
C VAL A 36 -7.29 12.11 -23.40
N THR A 37 -8.54 11.76 -23.66
CA THR A 37 -9.47 12.55 -24.48
C THR A 37 -10.81 12.73 -23.77
N ASP A 38 -11.54 13.78 -24.13
CA ASP A 38 -12.94 13.97 -23.78
C ASP A 38 -13.77 12.86 -24.43
N ALA A 39 -14.64 12.21 -23.65
CA ALA A 39 -15.46 11.10 -24.15
C ALA A 39 -16.54 11.53 -25.13
N GLU A 40 -17.07 12.75 -25.02
CA GLU A 40 -18.14 13.33 -25.84
C GLU A 40 -17.60 13.96 -27.13
N THR A 41 -16.55 14.79 -27.04
CA THR A 41 -16.02 15.54 -28.19
C THR A 41 -14.89 14.79 -28.91
N GLY A 42 -14.19 13.89 -28.22
CA GLY A 42 -12.98 13.23 -28.74
C GLY A 42 -11.74 14.14 -28.73
N GLU A 43 -11.85 15.36 -28.23
CA GLU A 43 -10.71 16.29 -28.14
C GLU A 43 -9.69 15.82 -27.10
N PRO A 44 -8.38 16.04 -27.32
CA PRO A 44 -7.37 15.76 -26.31
C PRO A 44 -7.61 16.59 -25.05
N LEU A 45 -7.27 16.03 -23.89
CA LEU A 45 -7.35 16.72 -22.60
C LEU A 45 -5.94 17.01 -22.05
N PRO A 46 -5.38 18.22 -22.27
CA PRO A 46 -4.16 18.66 -21.63
C PRO A 46 -4.33 18.90 -20.14
N GLY A 47 -3.30 18.58 -19.35
CA GLY A 47 -3.32 18.78 -17.90
C GLY A 47 -4.15 17.76 -17.11
N ALA A 48 -4.65 16.70 -17.75
CA ALA A 48 -5.20 15.55 -17.04
C ALA A 48 -4.07 14.83 -16.29
N HIS A 49 -4.32 14.48 -15.03
CA HIS A 49 -3.38 13.75 -14.20
C HIS A 49 -3.54 12.25 -14.43
N VAL A 50 -2.47 11.58 -14.83
CA VAL A 50 -2.42 10.13 -15.05
C VAL A 50 -1.40 9.52 -14.11
N PHE A 51 -1.79 8.49 -13.34
CA PHE A 51 -0.94 7.93 -12.30
C PHE A 51 -1.21 6.44 -12.03
N VAL A 52 -0.27 5.79 -11.34
CA VAL A 52 -0.45 4.42 -10.82
C VAL A 52 -0.95 4.50 -9.37
N ALA A 53 -2.06 3.83 -9.07
CA ALA A 53 -2.63 3.86 -7.72
C ALA A 53 -1.68 3.22 -6.69
N GLY A 54 -1.45 3.92 -5.59
CA GLY A 54 -0.54 3.56 -4.51
C GLY A 54 0.93 3.86 -4.78
N SER A 55 1.28 4.54 -5.89
CA SER A 55 2.66 4.75 -6.34
C SER A 55 3.08 6.22 -6.25
N LEU A 56 4.37 6.49 -6.41
CA LEU A 56 4.94 7.80 -6.76
C LEU A 56 4.85 8.13 -8.26
N ALA A 57 4.47 7.15 -9.10
CA ALA A 57 4.40 7.32 -10.54
C ALA A 57 3.13 8.07 -10.96
N GLY A 58 3.30 9.33 -11.31
CA GLY A 58 2.26 10.21 -11.86
C GLY A 58 2.84 11.18 -12.89
N THR A 59 2.01 11.62 -13.84
CA THR A 59 2.34 12.63 -14.84
C THR A 59 1.10 13.43 -15.23
N ALA A 60 1.30 14.63 -15.74
CA ALA A 60 0.26 15.37 -16.44
C ALA A 60 0.32 15.09 -17.96
N THR A 61 -0.83 15.12 -18.62
CA THR A 61 -0.89 15.06 -20.08
C THR A 61 -0.43 16.36 -20.72
N GLY A 62 0.27 16.24 -21.86
CA GLY A 62 0.69 17.39 -22.66
C GLY A 62 -0.45 18.00 -23.51
N THR A 63 -0.10 18.95 -24.37
CA THR A 63 -1.05 19.69 -25.24
C THR A 63 -1.86 18.83 -26.21
N HIS A 64 -1.38 17.61 -26.51
CA HIS A 64 -2.07 16.64 -27.38
C HIS A 64 -2.71 15.51 -26.56
N GLY A 65 -2.92 15.69 -25.26
CA GLY A 65 -3.50 14.68 -24.37
C GLY A 65 -2.58 13.49 -24.08
N ARG A 66 -1.35 13.49 -24.62
CA ARG A 66 -0.38 12.39 -24.47
C ARG A 66 0.25 12.36 -23.08
N PHE A 67 0.48 11.16 -22.57
CA PHE A 67 1.21 10.92 -21.32
C PHE A 67 2.19 9.74 -21.45
N VAL A 68 3.17 9.68 -20.55
CA VAL A 68 4.08 8.55 -20.35
C VAL A 68 4.35 8.39 -18.86
N LEU A 69 4.07 7.21 -18.30
CA LEU A 69 4.47 6.76 -16.98
C LEU A 69 5.67 5.86 -17.15
N ALA A 70 6.86 6.37 -16.84
CA ALA A 70 8.10 5.67 -17.12
C ALA A 70 8.58 4.82 -15.95
N GLY A 71 9.37 3.79 -16.25
CA GLY A 71 10.17 3.13 -15.22
C GLY A 71 9.39 2.17 -14.31
N LEU A 72 8.23 1.67 -14.76
CA LEU A 72 7.36 0.83 -13.95
C LEU A 72 7.85 -0.62 -13.92
N PRO A 73 7.79 -1.31 -12.76
CA PRO A 73 8.14 -2.73 -12.68
C PRO A 73 7.08 -3.59 -13.39
N SER A 74 7.47 -4.75 -13.91
CA SER A 74 6.52 -5.73 -14.41
C SER A 74 5.51 -6.16 -13.32
N GLY A 75 4.24 -6.35 -13.69
CA GLY A 75 3.20 -6.80 -12.78
C GLY A 75 1.84 -6.13 -13.03
N SER A 76 0.92 -6.34 -12.09
CA SER A 76 -0.40 -5.72 -12.11
C SER A 76 -0.33 -4.24 -11.70
N HIS A 77 -0.88 -3.36 -12.53
CA HIS A 77 -0.97 -1.92 -12.27
C HIS A 77 -2.40 -1.44 -12.44
N ARG A 78 -2.83 -0.58 -11.52
CA ARG A 78 -4.07 0.17 -11.68
C ARG A 78 -3.71 1.59 -12.10
N VAL A 79 -3.94 1.90 -13.37
CA VAL A 79 -3.63 3.21 -13.97
C VAL A 79 -4.89 4.06 -13.97
N VAL A 80 -4.80 5.27 -13.46
CA VAL A 80 -5.94 6.17 -13.26
C VAL A 80 -5.68 7.48 -13.98
N ALA A 81 -6.67 7.96 -14.72
CA ALA A 81 -6.70 9.29 -15.30
C ALA A 81 -7.80 10.14 -14.64
N SER A 82 -7.44 11.33 -14.20
CA SER A 82 -8.34 12.25 -13.49
C SER A 82 -8.12 13.69 -13.96
N MET A 83 -9.22 14.44 -14.09
CA MET A 83 -9.19 15.85 -14.44
C MET A 83 -10.40 16.55 -13.82
N LEU A 84 -10.19 17.78 -13.33
CA LEU A 84 -11.29 18.60 -12.80
C LEU A 84 -12.38 18.79 -13.87
N GLY A 85 -13.64 18.60 -13.49
CA GLY A 85 -14.78 18.67 -14.41
C GLY A 85 -15.06 17.37 -15.16
N TYR A 86 -14.32 16.29 -14.88
CA TYR A 86 -14.52 14.98 -15.47
C TYR A 86 -14.66 13.89 -14.41
N ALA A 87 -15.35 12.80 -14.75
CA ALA A 87 -15.32 11.58 -13.96
C ALA A 87 -13.98 10.86 -14.16
N PRO A 88 -13.27 10.47 -13.08
CA PRO A 88 -12.05 9.68 -13.22
C PRO A 88 -12.30 8.35 -13.93
N ALA A 89 -11.32 7.92 -14.72
CA ALA A 89 -11.32 6.61 -15.36
C ALA A 89 -10.10 5.81 -14.89
N ALA A 90 -10.28 4.51 -14.70
CA ALA A 90 -9.23 3.61 -14.25
C ALA A 90 -9.19 2.34 -15.10
N VAL A 91 -7.99 1.83 -15.34
CA VAL A 91 -7.74 0.58 -16.05
C VAL A 91 -6.80 -0.26 -15.20
N ASP A 92 -7.25 -1.47 -14.85
CA ASP A 92 -6.36 -2.50 -14.30
C ASP A 92 -5.67 -3.18 -15.48
N THR A 93 -4.34 -3.19 -15.48
CA THR A 93 -3.53 -3.70 -16.57
C THR A 93 -2.34 -4.52 -16.07
N MET A 94 -1.75 -5.30 -16.97
CA MET A 94 -0.57 -6.09 -16.71
C MET A 94 0.59 -5.61 -17.56
N LEU A 95 1.66 -5.18 -16.89
CA LEU A 95 2.90 -4.78 -17.54
C LEU A 95 3.86 -5.96 -17.57
N PHE A 96 4.35 -6.30 -18.76
CA PHE A 96 5.17 -7.48 -19.01
C PHE A 96 6.61 -7.12 -19.33
N SER A 97 7.10 -7.43 -20.53
CA SER A 97 8.47 -7.17 -20.97
C SER A 97 8.56 -6.07 -22.04
N SER A 98 7.42 -5.46 -22.38
CA SER A 98 7.31 -4.36 -23.33
C SER A 98 6.46 -3.23 -22.75
N ASP A 99 6.65 -2.03 -23.30
CA ASP A 99 5.78 -0.90 -23.03
C ASP A 99 4.33 -1.21 -23.41
N LEU A 100 3.41 -0.53 -22.75
CA LEU A 100 1.98 -0.75 -22.90
C LEU A 100 1.26 0.55 -23.23
N GLU A 101 0.44 0.53 -24.27
CA GLU A 101 -0.45 1.62 -24.59
C GLU A 101 -1.78 1.50 -23.82
N VAL A 102 -2.13 2.54 -23.06
CA VAL A 102 -3.41 2.68 -22.34
C VAL A 102 -4.02 4.04 -22.66
N ASN A 103 -5.19 4.03 -23.29
CA ASN A 103 -5.90 5.24 -23.67
C ASN A 103 -7.13 5.44 -22.78
N PHE A 104 -7.37 6.69 -22.37
CA PHE A 104 -8.50 7.06 -21.50
C PHE A 104 -9.47 7.99 -22.22
N ARG A 105 -10.76 7.75 -22.02
CA ARG A 105 -11.84 8.65 -22.41
C ARG A 105 -12.57 9.10 -21.16
N LEU A 106 -12.43 10.37 -20.80
CA LEU A 106 -13.04 10.91 -19.57
C LEU A 106 -14.41 11.50 -19.89
N ASN A 107 -15.42 11.09 -19.13
CA ASN A 107 -16.76 11.64 -19.28
C ASN A 107 -16.84 12.98 -18.53
N PRO A 108 -17.32 14.06 -19.16
CA PRO A 108 -17.62 15.30 -18.47
C PRO A 108 -18.55 15.04 -17.29
N ARG A 109 -18.27 15.69 -16.16
CA ARG A 109 -19.09 15.63 -14.96
C ARG A 109 -19.32 17.05 -14.49
N VAL A 110 -20.60 17.43 -14.39
CA VAL A 110 -20.97 18.66 -13.68
C VAL A 110 -20.60 18.46 -12.22
N VAL A 111 -19.58 19.17 -11.76
CA VAL A 111 -19.33 19.35 -10.33
C VAL A 111 -20.37 20.36 -9.87
N PRO A 112 -21.39 19.99 -9.07
CA PRO A 112 -22.38 20.95 -8.61
C PRO A 112 -21.66 22.02 -7.80
N LEU A 113 -21.66 23.27 -8.29
CA LEU A 113 -21.05 24.41 -7.61
C LEU A 113 -21.81 24.76 -6.31
N ASP A 114 -23.04 24.26 -6.15
CA ASP A 114 -23.94 24.56 -5.05
C ASP A 114 -23.51 23.98 -3.67
N GLY A 115 -22.40 23.24 -3.61
CA GLY A 115 -21.81 22.76 -2.34
C GLY A 115 -20.77 23.70 -1.73
N LEU A 116 -20.35 24.74 -2.45
CA LEU A 116 -19.36 25.73 -2.00
C LEU A 116 -20.00 26.97 -1.34
N GLU A 117 -21.30 26.95 -1.04
CA GLU A 117 -21.83 27.89 -0.06
C GLU A 117 -21.23 27.58 1.31
N VAL A 118 -20.70 28.61 1.94
CA VAL A 118 -20.00 28.65 3.22
C VAL A 118 -20.94 28.25 4.38
N VAL A 119 -21.47 27.03 4.35
CA VAL A 119 -22.35 26.47 5.39
C VAL A 119 -21.59 25.42 6.20
N ALA A 120 -20.50 24.85 5.67
CA ALA A 120 -19.64 23.89 6.38
C ALA A 120 -18.82 24.49 7.54
N ARG A 121 -18.78 25.82 7.69
CA ARG A 121 -17.99 26.46 8.76
C ARG A 121 -18.73 26.60 10.10
N THR A 122 -20.02 26.30 10.18
CA THR A 122 -20.82 26.45 11.42
C THR A 122 -21.70 25.26 11.79
N ASP A 123 -21.78 24.19 11.00
CA ASP A 123 -22.51 22.99 11.39
C ASP A 123 -21.66 22.10 12.31
N ASP A 124 -21.93 22.17 13.62
CA ASP A 124 -21.35 21.30 14.65
C ASP A 124 -21.41 19.81 14.29
N ARG A 125 -22.43 19.39 13.54
CA ARG A 125 -22.59 18.00 13.11
C ARG A 125 -21.55 17.63 12.06
N TRP A 126 -21.33 18.48 11.06
CA TRP A 126 -20.32 18.26 10.04
C TRP A 126 -18.93 18.18 10.67
N GLN A 127 -18.60 19.07 11.61
CA GLN A 127 -17.32 19.04 12.32
C GLN A 127 -17.10 17.74 13.10
N LYS A 128 -18.11 17.26 13.84
CA LYS A 128 -18.04 15.96 14.54
C LYS A 128 -17.88 14.78 13.57
N ASN A 129 -18.52 14.86 12.40
CA ASN A 129 -18.37 13.85 11.35
C ASN A 129 -16.97 13.91 10.74
N LEU A 130 -16.41 15.10 10.48
CA LEU A 130 -15.04 15.28 10.01
C LEU A 130 -14.02 14.74 11.01
N GLU A 131 -14.17 15.03 12.31
CA GLU A 131 -13.30 14.49 13.36
C GLU A 131 -13.34 12.96 13.39
N ARG A 132 -14.53 12.37 13.25
CA ARG A 132 -14.71 10.93 13.18
C ARG A 132 -14.09 10.36 11.91
N PHE A 133 -14.39 10.94 10.74
CA PHE A 133 -13.81 10.53 9.47
C PHE A 133 -12.28 10.57 9.54
N THR A 134 -11.71 11.71 9.92
CA THR A 134 -10.25 11.91 10.01
C THR A 134 -9.60 10.85 10.91
N ARG A 135 -10.17 10.62 12.10
CA ARG A 135 -9.65 9.63 13.05
C ARG A 135 -9.69 8.20 12.51
N GLU A 136 -10.80 7.79 11.89
CA GLU A 136 -10.95 6.40 11.44
C GLU A 136 -10.31 6.16 10.07
N PHE A 137 -10.24 7.18 9.21
CA PHE A 137 -9.64 7.12 7.88
C PHE A 137 -8.12 7.26 7.90
N LEU A 138 -7.57 8.25 8.62
CA LEU A 138 -6.12 8.42 8.72
C LEU A 138 -5.48 7.48 9.75
N GLY A 139 -6.23 7.09 10.78
CA GLY A 139 -5.70 6.26 11.88
C GLY A 139 -5.20 7.10 13.06
N GLN A 140 -4.66 6.41 14.07
CA GLN A 140 -4.22 7.03 15.33
C GLN A 140 -2.88 6.48 15.84
N SER A 141 -2.16 5.74 15.01
CA SER A 141 -0.81 5.31 15.29
C SER A 141 0.13 6.52 15.44
N ARG A 142 1.35 6.24 15.88
CA ARG A 142 2.40 7.24 15.94
C ARG A 142 2.64 7.89 14.58
N THR A 143 2.71 7.11 13.50
CA THR A 143 3.05 7.67 12.18
C THR A 143 1.87 8.39 11.52
N ALA A 144 0.64 7.92 11.75
CA ALA A 144 -0.57 8.63 11.32
C ALA A 144 -0.81 9.95 12.07
N GLY A 145 -0.24 10.12 13.26
CA GLY A 145 -0.44 11.29 14.12
C GLY A 145 -0.08 12.64 13.48
N ALA A 146 0.78 12.65 12.46
CA ALA A 146 1.15 13.84 11.70
C ALA A 146 0.35 14.03 10.40
N ALA A 147 -0.43 13.03 9.96
CA ALA A 147 -1.23 13.11 8.75
C ALA A 147 -2.38 14.10 8.91
N ARG A 148 -2.59 14.99 7.93
CA ARG A 148 -3.66 16.00 7.91
C ARG A 148 -4.35 16.03 6.56
N ILE A 149 -5.68 16.14 6.56
CA ILE A 149 -6.45 16.45 5.35
C ILE A 149 -6.38 17.97 5.15
N ILE A 150 -5.86 18.41 4.01
CA ILE A 150 -5.59 19.81 3.70
C ILE A 150 -6.83 20.52 3.16
N ASN A 151 -7.67 19.80 2.41
CA ASN A 151 -8.90 20.30 1.79
C ASN A 151 -10.16 19.59 2.33
N PRO A 152 -10.41 19.57 3.64
CA PRO A 152 -11.53 18.80 4.22
C PRO A 152 -12.91 19.28 3.72
N GLU A 153 -13.01 20.51 3.20
CA GLU A 153 -14.24 21.07 2.64
C GLU A 153 -14.78 20.33 1.42
N VAL A 154 -13.96 19.48 0.78
CA VAL A 154 -14.44 18.66 -0.36
C VAL A 154 -15.24 17.43 0.12
N LEU A 155 -15.24 17.15 1.43
CA LEU A 155 -15.98 16.05 2.03
C LEU A 155 -17.43 16.43 2.31
N ASP A 156 -18.34 15.55 1.91
CA ASP A 156 -19.73 15.55 2.34
C ASP A 156 -20.07 14.26 3.09
N PHE A 157 -20.95 14.36 4.09
CA PHE A 157 -21.32 13.26 4.97
C PHE A 157 -22.82 13.03 4.95
N ASP A 158 -23.26 11.77 4.84
CA ASP A 158 -24.70 11.47 4.84
C ASP A 158 -25.37 11.94 6.15
N ARG A 159 -26.58 12.49 5.99
CA ARG A 159 -27.42 13.05 7.05
C ARG A 159 -28.18 11.98 7.82
N ASN A 160 -28.13 10.71 7.42
CA ASN A 160 -28.79 9.62 8.13
C ASN A 160 -27.98 9.19 9.38
N TRP A 161 -28.56 9.45 10.55
CA TRP A 161 -27.91 9.25 11.85
C TRP A 161 -28.44 8.02 12.57
N TRP A 162 -27.64 6.95 12.60
CA TRP A 162 -27.74 5.80 13.52
C TRP A 162 -26.37 5.14 13.76
N GLY A 163 -25.32 5.94 13.97
CA GLY A 163 -23.96 5.45 14.23
C GLY A 163 -23.17 4.97 12.98
N ARG A 164 -23.82 4.88 11.82
CA ARG A 164 -23.16 4.77 10.51
C ARG A 164 -22.71 6.16 10.02
N LEU A 165 -21.55 6.23 9.39
CA LEU A 165 -21.03 7.44 8.74
C LEU A 165 -20.59 7.09 7.33
N GLN A 166 -21.30 7.61 6.34
CA GLN A 166 -20.88 7.55 4.94
C GLN A 166 -20.26 8.90 4.56
N ALA A 167 -19.22 8.86 3.74
CA ALA A 167 -18.54 10.05 3.25
C ALA A 167 -18.36 9.97 1.73
N THR A 168 -18.46 11.11 1.08
CA THR A 168 -18.13 11.28 -0.33
C THR A 168 -17.22 12.49 -0.50
N ALA A 169 -16.48 12.56 -1.61
CA ALA A 169 -15.61 13.68 -1.91
C ALA A 169 -15.98 14.27 -3.27
N SER A 170 -16.15 15.59 -3.33
CA SER A 170 -16.44 16.33 -4.58
C SER A 170 -15.19 16.54 -5.45
N ALA A 171 -14.00 16.43 -4.84
CA ALA A 171 -12.69 16.47 -5.47
C ALA A 171 -11.73 15.50 -4.74
N PRO A 172 -10.54 15.19 -5.30
CA PRO A 172 -9.56 14.36 -4.60
C PRO A 172 -9.19 14.95 -3.23
N LEU A 173 -9.03 14.10 -2.21
CA LEU A 173 -8.53 14.52 -0.92
C LEU A 173 -7.01 14.73 -1.01
N ILE A 174 -6.52 15.83 -0.45
CA ILE A 174 -5.09 16.08 -0.29
C ILE A 174 -4.74 15.80 1.16
N ILE A 175 -3.92 14.78 1.37
CA ILE A 175 -3.47 14.35 2.69
C ILE A 175 -1.98 14.63 2.75
N GLU A 176 -1.52 15.35 3.77
CA GLU A 176 -0.09 15.58 3.99
C GLU A 176 0.34 14.89 5.28
N ASN A 177 1.32 14.01 5.19
CA ASN A 177 2.00 13.45 6.35
C ASN A 177 3.45 13.94 6.33
N ARG A 178 3.73 15.02 7.07
CA ARG A 178 5.05 15.63 7.13
C ARG A 178 6.07 14.73 7.84
N ASP A 179 5.66 13.85 8.75
CA ASP A 179 6.57 12.92 9.43
C ASP A 179 7.05 11.80 8.51
N LEU A 180 6.26 11.46 7.49
CA LEU A 180 6.64 10.54 6.42
C LEU A 180 7.16 11.26 5.17
N GLY A 181 7.13 12.60 5.13
CA GLY A 181 7.57 13.37 3.98
C GLY A 181 6.76 13.12 2.71
N TYR A 182 5.46 12.83 2.84
CA TYR A 182 4.59 12.55 1.70
C TYR A 182 3.36 13.46 1.68
N ARG A 183 2.97 13.84 0.46
CA ARG A 183 1.63 14.30 0.14
C ARG A 183 0.93 13.24 -0.70
N THR A 184 -0.26 12.86 -0.30
CA THR A 184 -1.09 11.88 -1.00
C THR A 184 -2.32 12.58 -1.57
N THR A 185 -2.49 12.48 -2.89
CA THR A 185 -3.76 12.80 -3.54
C THR A 185 -4.60 11.53 -3.57
N TYR A 186 -5.75 11.53 -2.91
CA TYR A 186 -6.59 10.35 -2.71
C TYR A 186 -7.95 10.51 -3.40
N LEU A 187 -8.19 9.73 -4.46
CA LEU A 187 -9.51 9.64 -5.10
C LEU A 187 -10.41 8.71 -4.28
N LEU A 188 -11.20 9.28 -3.37
CA LEU A 188 -12.14 8.52 -2.55
C LEU A 188 -13.31 7.98 -3.40
N LYS A 189 -13.44 6.65 -3.48
CA LYS A 189 -14.54 5.98 -4.20
C LYS A 189 -15.67 5.58 -3.25
N ASP A 190 -15.31 5.10 -2.07
CA ASP A 190 -16.25 4.60 -1.09
C ASP A 190 -15.71 4.84 0.33
N TYR A 191 -16.62 5.15 1.24
CA TYR A 191 -16.36 5.24 2.66
C TYR A 191 -17.64 4.96 3.43
N ASP A 192 -17.59 3.94 4.28
CA ASP A 192 -18.68 3.49 5.10
C ASP A 192 -18.17 2.99 6.46
N TYR A 193 -18.40 3.79 7.48
CA TYR A 193 -18.01 3.49 8.85
C TYR A 193 -19.22 3.10 9.69
N THR A 194 -19.03 2.07 10.51
CA THR A 194 -19.88 1.74 11.66
C THR A 194 -18.96 1.46 12.86
N PRO A 195 -19.48 1.37 14.10
CA PRO A 195 -18.65 1.01 15.26
C PRO A 195 -17.96 -0.36 15.16
N SER A 196 -18.48 -1.28 14.32
CA SER A 196 -17.96 -2.64 14.19
C SER A 196 -17.07 -2.84 12.95
N VAL A 197 -17.29 -2.07 11.89
CA VAL A 197 -16.54 -2.19 10.64
C VAL A 197 -16.34 -0.83 9.98
N LEU A 198 -15.14 -0.63 9.45
CA LEU A 198 -14.82 0.45 8.53
C LEU A 198 -14.51 -0.16 7.16
N ARG A 199 -15.21 0.30 6.13
CA ARG A 199 -14.97 -0.05 4.73
C ARG A 199 -14.65 1.24 3.96
N TYR A 200 -13.55 1.25 3.23
CA TYR A 200 -13.20 2.35 2.32
C TYR A 200 -12.48 1.82 1.09
N ASP A 201 -12.56 2.54 -0.01
CA ASP A 201 -11.80 2.29 -1.25
C ASP A 201 -11.43 3.62 -1.91
N GLY A 202 -10.31 3.63 -2.62
CA GLY A 202 -9.87 4.77 -3.40
C GLY A 202 -8.56 4.52 -4.14
N ASP A 203 -8.18 5.49 -4.96
CA ASP A 203 -6.92 5.47 -5.70
C ASP A 203 -6.00 6.58 -5.18
N PRO A 204 -5.05 6.27 -4.28
CA PRO A 204 -4.04 7.22 -3.84
C PRO A 204 -2.92 7.37 -4.86
N VAL A 205 -2.27 8.52 -4.89
CA VAL A 205 -0.98 8.76 -5.53
C VAL A 205 -0.14 9.65 -4.63
N PHE A 206 1.13 9.31 -4.50
CA PHE A 206 2.06 9.96 -3.59
C PHE A 206 2.93 10.96 -4.34
N GLU A 207 3.26 12.03 -3.66
CA GLU A 207 4.30 12.99 -4.00
C GLU A 207 5.25 13.07 -2.81
N GLU A 208 6.54 12.98 -3.06
CA GLU A 208 7.55 13.20 -2.02
C GLU A 208 7.71 14.71 -1.77
N LEU A 209 7.69 15.08 -0.49
CA LEU A 209 7.92 16.46 -0.08
C LEU A 209 9.42 16.76 -0.05
N GLU A 210 9.77 18.03 -0.20
CA GLU A 210 11.15 18.46 0.02
C GLU A 210 11.43 18.61 1.53
N PRO A 211 12.51 17.99 2.05
CA PRO A 211 12.91 18.17 3.44
C PRO A 211 13.49 19.57 3.65
N GLN A 212 13.19 20.18 4.78
CA GLN A 212 13.72 21.48 5.21
C GLN A 212 15.13 21.37 5.81
N SER A 213 15.53 20.17 6.20
CA SER A 213 16.83 19.89 6.80
C SER A 213 17.25 18.43 6.59
N ARG A 214 18.54 18.14 6.79
CA ARG A 214 19.03 16.76 6.73
C ARG A 214 18.46 15.92 7.88
N GLU A 215 18.31 16.52 9.05
CA GLU A 215 17.73 15.89 10.24
C GLU A 215 16.28 15.47 9.99
N GLU A 216 15.50 16.30 9.29
CA GLU A 216 14.13 15.94 8.89
C GLU A 216 14.13 14.78 7.88
N ALA A 217 15.03 14.79 6.89
CA ALA A 217 15.13 13.68 5.93
C ALA A 217 15.52 12.35 6.61
N GLU A 218 16.44 12.39 7.58
CA GLU A 218 16.82 11.21 8.39
C GLU A 218 15.67 10.75 9.28
N ALA A 219 14.89 11.67 9.87
CA ALA A 219 13.69 11.35 10.64
C ALA A 219 12.61 10.69 9.77
N TRP A 220 12.39 11.18 8.54
CA TRP A 220 11.47 10.55 7.59
C TRP A 220 11.89 9.13 7.27
N ALA A 221 13.17 8.88 7.00
CA ALA A 221 13.65 7.54 6.71
C ALA A 221 13.35 6.56 7.86
N ALA A 222 13.58 6.98 9.11
CA ALA A 222 13.29 6.18 10.29
C ALA A 222 11.78 5.93 10.48
N LEU A 223 10.94 6.95 10.30
CA LEU A 223 9.49 6.83 10.47
C LEU A 223 8.82 6.06 9.32
N ARG A 224 9.33 6.15 8.09
CA ARG A 224 8.90 5.29 6.98
C ARG A 224 9.26 3.83 7.25
N GLU A 225 10.43 3.54 7.80
CA GLU A 225 10.76 2.17 8.18
C GLU A 225 9.83 1.68 9.29
N GLN A 226 9.56 2.51 10.30
CA GLN A 226 8.63 2.19 11.37
C GLN A 226 7.21 1.92 10.83
N ALA A 227 6.67 2.77 9.95
CA ALA A 227 5.34 2.58 9.35
C ALA A 227 5.27 1.32 8.48
N PHE A 228 6.38 0.91 7.88
CA PHE A 228 6.42 -0.32 7.10
C PHE A 228 6.50 -1.56 7.99
N ARG A 229 7.35 -1.57 9.02
CA ARG A 229 7.65 -2.75 9.84
C ARG A 229 6.42 -3.17 10.65
N GLY A 230 5.91 -4.36 10.34
CA GLY A 230 4.76 -4.94 11.04
C GLY A 230 3.43 -4.70 10.30
N SER A 231 3.43 -3.78 9.34
CA SER A 231 2.30 -3.51 8.45
C SER A 231 1.85 -4.74 7.67
N PHE A 232 0.62 -4.69 7.15
CA PHE A 232 0.07 -5.79 6.37
C PHE A 232 0.88 -6.02 5.09
N ARG A 233 1.37 -4.94 4.47
CA ARG A 233 2.25 -5.01 3.31
C ARG A 233 3.58 -5.69 3.63
N HIS A 234 4.18 -5.42 4.80
CA HIS A 234 5.37 -6.14 5.25
C HIS A 234 5.11 -7.64 5.40
N PHE A 235 3.98 -8.01 6.02
CA PHE A 235 3.58 -9.41 6.14
C PHE A 235 3.43 -10.10 4.78
N LEU A 236 2.75 -9.45 3.82
CA LEU A 236 2.56 -10.01 2.47
C LEU A 236 3.89 -10.16 1.71
N LEU A 237 4.78 -9.17 1.79
CA LEU A 237 6.11 -9.28 1.17
C LEU A 237 6.95 -10.39 1.81
N ALA A 238 6.91 -10.51 3.14
CA ALA A 238 7.62 -11.59 3.84
C ALA A 238 7.03 -12.97 3.51
N LEU A 239 5.72 -13.05 3.27
CA LEU A 239 5.04 -14.26 2.81
C LEU A 239 5.48 -14.65 1.39
N LEU A 240 5.51 -13.70 0.45
CA LEU A 240 5.99 -13.91 -0.92
C LEU A 240 7.49 -14.26 -0.96
N ALA A 241 8.27 -13.72 -0.04
CA ALA A 241 9.69 -14.00 0.10
C ALA A 241 9.99 -15.30 0.88
N ASP A 242 8.99 -16.02 1.39
CA ASP A 242 9.19 -17.18 2.27
C ASP A 242 10.15 -16.84 3.45
N SER A 243 9.96 -15.66 4.03
CA SER A 243 10.83 -15.11 5.08
C SER A 243 10.06 -14.62 6.30
N THR A 244 8.81 -15.04 6.49
CA THR A 244 7.94 -14.50 7.55
C THR A 244 8.57 -14.68 8.94
N LYS A 245 9.19 -15.83 9.22
CA LYS A 245 9.78 -16.13 10.53
C LYS A 245 11.05 -15.29 10.76
N GLU A 246 11.90 -15.16 9.74
CA GLU A 246 13.10 -14.32 9.76
C GLU A 246 12.76 -12.84 9.98
N GLN A 247 11.62 -12.40 9.43
CA GLN A 247 11.09 -11.05 9.62
C GLN A 247 10.27 -10.91 10.92
N GLY A 248 10.21 -11.93 11.78
CA GLY A 248 9.57 -11.85 13.11
C GLY A 248 8.05 -12.07 13.14
N PHE A 249 7.46 -12.59 12.06
CA PHE A 249 6.05 -12.96 12.01
C PHE A 249 5.83 -14.41 12.44
N HIS A 250 4.85 -14.61 13.32
CA HIS A 250 4.29 -15.90 13.67
C HIS A 250 2.85 -16.01 13.21
N VAL A 251 2.51 -17.14 12.56
CA VAL A 251 1.24 -17.30 11.86
C VAL A 251 0.47 -18.50 12.43
N TYR A 252 -0.79 -18.29 12.77
CA TYR A 252 -1.66 -19.32 13.32
C TYR A 252 -3.00 -19.33 12.61
N ARG A 253 -3.59 -20.51 12.45
CA ARG A 253 -4.99 -20.65 12.04
C ARG A 253 -5.91 -20.50 13.24
N ARG A 254 -6.96 -19.70 13.07
CA ARG A 254 -8.05 -19.50 14.03
C ARG A 254 -9.40 -19.85 13.38
N PRO A 255 -10.08 -20.93 13.82
CA PRO A 255 -11.37 -21.29 13.24
C PRO A 255 -12.48 -20.26 13.48
N SER A 256 -12.44 -19.54 14.62
CA SER A 256 -13.39 -18.50 15.00
C SER A 256 -12.74 -17.53 15.98
N LEU A 257 -13.10 -16.24 15.91
CA LEU A 257 -12.77 -15.23 16.93
C LEU A 257 -13.90 -15.05 17.96
N ASN A 258 -15.12 -15.48 17.63
CA ASN A 258 -16.31 -15.20 18.42
C ASN A 258 -16.78 -16.40 19.26
N ASP A 259 -16.21 -17.59 19.04
CA ASP A 259 -16.54 -18.80 19.79
C ASP A 259 -15.63 -18.89 21.03
N PRO A 260 -16.16 -18.71 22.26
CA PRO A 260 -15.34 -18.70 23.48
C PRO A 260 -14.57 -20.00 23.70
N ASN A 261 -15.10 -21.14 23.23
CA ASN A 261 -14.46 -22.45 23.38
C ASN A 261 -13.34 -22.67 22.34
N ARG A 262 -13.31 -21.89 21.26
CA ARG A 262 -12.35 -22.04 20.16
C ARG A 262 -11.45 -20.82 19.93
N ALA A 263 -11.79 -19.66 20.49
CA ALA A 263 -11.07 -18.40 20.34
C ALA A 263 -9.68 -18.42 21.01
N SER A 264 -9.42 -19.31 21.96
CA SER A 264 -8.10 -19.50 22.58
C SER A 264 -7.23 -20.55 21.85
N MET A 265 -7.82 -21.41 21.00
CA MET A 265 -7.08 -22.42 20.27
C MET A 265 -6.23 -21.80 19.16
N ARG A 266 -4.91 -21.93 19.28
CA ARG A 266 -3.93 -21.54 18.27
C ARG A 266 -3.39 -22.79 17.60
N PHE A 267 -3.51 -22.86 16.28
CA PHE A 267 -2.91 -23.93 15.48
C PHE A 267 -1.79 -23.32 14.63
N PRO A 268 -0.52 -23.65 14.88
CA PRO A 268 0.58 -23.21 14.04
C PRO A 268 0.28 -23.48 12.56
N LEU A 269 0.49 -22.47 11.73
CA LEU A 269 0.21 -22.55 10.30
C LEU A 269 1.49 -22.23 9.53
N ALA A 270 1.94 -23.19 8.72
CA ALA A 270 3.00 -22.96 7.75
C ALA A 270 2.55 -21.86 6.75
N PRO A 271 3.20 -20.70 6.71
CA PRO A 271 2.79 -19.54 5.91
C PRO A 271 2.58 -19.85 4.44
N GLU A 272 3.44 -20.68 3.83
CA GLU A 272 3.36 -21.09 2.42
C GLU A 272 2.01 -21.74 2.06
N ARG A 273 1.28 -22.30 3.04
CA ARG A 273 -0.06 -22.86 2.84
C ARG A 273 -1.13 -21.81 2.57
N LEU A 274 -0.85 -20.55 2.89
CA LEU A 274 -1.70 -19.40 2.54
C LEU A 274 -1.60 -19.06 1.06
N LEU A 275 -0.56 -19.53 0.36
CA LEU A 275 -0.32 -19.22 -1.04
C LEU A 275 -0.90 -20.29 -1.97
N GLY A 276 -1.41 -19.81 -3.09
CA GLY A 276 -2.01 -20.58 -4.17
C GLY A 276 -1.16 -20.56 -5.44
N LYS A 277 -1.85 -20.57 -6.59
CA LYS A 277 -1.20 -20.46 -7.88
C LYS A 277 -0.56 -19.07 -8.00
N ALA A 278 0.66 -19.03 -8.52
CA ALA A 278 1.35 -17.82 -8.92
C ALA A 278 1.33 -17.68 -10.44
N ASP A 279 1.26 -16.43 -10.92
CA ASP A 279 1.47 -16.06 -12.31
C ASP A 279 2.15 -14.68 -12.38
N THR A 280 2.18 -14.09 -13.57
CA THR A 280 2.80 -12.78 -13.82
C THR A 280 2.12 -11.64 -13.07
N ALA A 281 0.83 -11.78 -12.71
CA ALA A 281 0.07 -10.79 -11.96
C ALA A 281 0.48 -10.76 -10.48
N GLY A 282 0.74 -11.93 -9.93
CA GLY A 282 0.93 -12.11 -8.50
C GLY A 282 0.69 -13.54 -8.03
N VAL A 283 0.28 -13.67 -6.76
CA VAL A 283 0.02 -14.96 -6.11
C VAL A 283 -1.35 -14.92 -5.44
N ILE A 284 -2.11 -16.00 -5.60
CA ILE A 284 -3.42 -16.14 -4.94
C ILE A 284 -3.24 -16.39 -3.44
N LEU A 285 -3.78 -15.51 -2.61
CA LEU A 285 -3.98 -15.72 -1.17
C LEU A 285 -5.23 -16.58 -0.96
N ARG A 286 -5.09 -17.69 -0.24
CA ARG A 286 -6.19 -18.64 0.02
C ARG A 286 -6.11 -19.25 1.42
N PHE A 287 -7.20 -19.16 2.17
CA PHE A 287 -7.37 -19.85 3.45
C PHE A 287 -8.84 -19.78 3.89
N ASN A 288 -9.19 -20.58 4.91
CA ASN A 288 -10.53 -20.60 5.49
C ASN A 288 -10.49 -20.20 6.97
N GLY A 289 -11.48 -19.42 7.41
CA GLY A 289 -11.54 -18.87 8.76
C GLY A 289 -10.60 -17.68 8.91
N PHE A 290 -10.01 -17.52 10.07
CA PHE A 290 -9.09 -16.43 10.38
C PHE A 290 -7.65 -16.92 10.39
N VAL A 291 -6.75 -16.05 10.00
CA VAL A 291 -5.30 -16.19 10.24
C VAL A 291 -4.92 -15.16 11.28
N GLU A 292 -4.36 -15.60 12.40
CA GLU A 292 -3.73 -14.74 13.40
C GLU A 292 -2.27 -14.52 12.99
N ILE A 293 -1.86 -13.25 13.03
CA ILE A 293 -0.52 -12.79 12.71
C ILE A 293 -0.01 -12.09 13.96
N ILE A 294 1.13 -12.55 14.47
CA ILE A 294 1.84 -11.91 15.59
C ILE A 294 3.15 -11.38 15.04
N TYR A 295 3.38 -10.08 15.15
CA TYR A 295 4.65 -9.44 14.86
C TYR A 295 5.38 -9.19 16.19
N GLU A 296 6.39 -10.02 16.46
CA GLU A 296 7.14 -10.01 17.73
C GLU A 296 8.13 -8.85 17.91
N PRO A 297 8.79 -8.33 16.85
CA PRO A 297 9.81 -7.28 16.99
C PRO A 297 9.30 -5.97 17.61
N GLU A 298 7.99 -5.72 17.57
CA GLU A 298 7.39 -4.48 18.09
C GLU A 298 6.25 -4.74 19.06
N LEU A 299 6.14 -3.82 20.03
CA LEU A 299 5.03 -3.79 20.97
C LEU A 299 3.90 -2.92 20.43
N GLU A 300 2.69 -3.19 20.92
CA GLU A 300 1.53 -2.36 20.65
C GLU A 300 1.70 -0.95 21.22
N GLU A 301 1.26 0.05 20.46
CA GLU A 301 1.26 1.43 20.93
C GLU A 301 0.23 1.70 22.05
N PRO A 302 0.49 2.66 22.96
CA PRO A 302 -0.49 3.10 23.95
C PRO A 302 -1.82 3.58 23.34
N ALA A 303 -1.78 4.20 22.16
CA ALA A 303 -2.97 4.65 21.44
C ALA A 303 -3.85 3.46 20.99
N PHE A 304 -3.24 2.34 20.60
CA PHE A 304 -3.96 1.10 20.32
C PHE A 304 -4.65 0.56 21.56
N LEU A 305 -3.95 0.46 22.70
CA LEU A 305 -4.54 -0.03 23.95
C LEU A 305 -5.71 0.85 24.43
N LYS A 306 -5.57 2.17 24.27
CA LYS A 306 -6.65 3.13 24.54
C LYS A 306 -7.85 2.88 23.62
N LYS A 307 -7.63 2.64 22.32
CA LYS A 307 -8.71 2.31 21.36
C LYS A 307 -9.41 1.00 21.74
N MET A 308 -8.66 0.01 22.22
CA MET A 308 -9.18 -1.27 22.69
C MET A 308 -9.84 -1.20 24.08
N GLY A 309 -9.78 -0.06 24.78
CA GLY A 309 -10.36 0.11 26.10
C GLY A 309 -9.72 -0.77 27.18
N THR A 310 -8.43 -1.09 27.06
CA THR A 310 -7.71 -1.97 27.98
C THR A 310 -6.59 -1.23 28.73
N PHE A 311 -6.27 -1.71 29.93
CA PHE A 311 -5.24 -1.12 30.82
C PHE A 311 -4.06 -2.08 31.08
N ARG A 312 -3.93 -3.14 30.27
CA ARG A 312 -2.80 -4.06 30.37
C ARG A 312 -1.51 -3.43 29.83
N ALA A 313 -0.37 -4.04 30.16
CA ALA A 313 0.88 -3.71 29.48
C ALA A 313 0.80 -4.04 27.97
N PRO A 314 1.50 -3.27 27.11
CA PRO A 314 1.68 -3.61 25.70
C PRO A 314 2.22 -5.03 25.51
N ALA A 315 1.71 -5.73 24.52
CA ALA A 315 2.21 -7.02 24.08
C ALA A 315 2.73 -6.90 22.65
N ALA A 316 3.24 -8.00 22.09
CA ALA A 316 3.54 -8.07 20.66
C ALA A 316 2.29 -7.75 19.83
N GLN A 317 2.48 -7.03 18.74
CA GLN A 317 1.40 -6.63 17.85
C GLN A 317 0.68 -7.86 17.30
N THR A 318 -0.61 -8.00 17.62
CA THR A 318 -1.42 -9.14 17.23
C THR A 318 -2.59 -8.70 16.36
N SER A 319 -2.74 -9.39 15.25
CA SER A 319 -3.73 -9.06 14.22
C SER A 319 -4.39 -10.31 13.69
N TRP A 320 -5.54 -10.14 13.04
CA TRP A 320 -6.19 -11.22 12.32
C TRP A 320 -6.58 -10.76 10.93
N ILE A 321 -6.59 -11.70 10.00
CA ILE A 321 -7.11 -11.47 8.65
C ILE A 321 -8.13 -12.54 8.29
N ARG A 322 -9.11 -12.15 7.47
CA ARG A 322 -10.11 -13.05 6.87
C ARG A 322 -10.29 -12.69 5.41
N LEU A 323 -10.42 -13.69 4.55
CA LEU A 323 -10.86 -13.47 3.18
C LEU A 323 -12.36 -13.18 3.15
N SER A 324 -12.77 -12.09 2.50
CA SER A 324 -14.18 -11.67 2.49
C SER A 324 -14.99 -12.48 1.48
N ASP A 325 -14.48 -12.61 0.27
CA ASP A 325 -15.19 -13.19 -0.89
C ASP A 325 -14.46 -14.41 -1.49
N GLY A 326 -13.58 -15.04 -0.70
CA GLY A 326 -12.79 -16.20 -1.10
C GLY A 326 -11.35 -15.84 -1.49
N PRO A 327 -10.64 -16.72 -2.23
CA PRO A 327 -9.26 -16.48 -2.63
C PRO A 327 -9.11 -15.15 -3.39
N THR A 328 -8.09 -14.37 -3.04
CA THR A 328 -7.83 -13.04 -3.64
C THR A 328 -6.38 -12.94 -4.13
N LEU A 329 -6.12 -12.04 -5.08
CA LEU A 329 -4.80 -11.85 -5.67
C LEU A 329 -3.97 -10.87 -4.85
N ILE A 330 -2.73 -11.24 -4.53
CA ILE A 330 -1.70 -10.33 -4.04
C ILE A 330 -0.70 -10.09 -5.17
N ASP A 331 -0.42 -8.82 -5.49
CA ASP A 331 0.62 -8.48 -6.47
C ASP A 331 2.05 -8.71 -5.92
N TRP A 332 3.04 -8.69 -6.80
CA TRP A 332 4.44 -8.88 -6.42
C TRP A 332 5.03 -7.73 -5.58
N LEU A 333 4.27 -6.65 -5.38
CA LEU A 333 4.63 -5.51 -4.54
C LEU A 333 3.99 -5.61 -3.14
N GLY A 334 3.30 -6.72 -2.84
CA GLY A 334 2.72 -6.98 -1.53
C GLY A 334 1.40 -6.25 -1.28
N THR A 335 0.61 -6.01 -2.32
CA THR A 335 -0.69 -5.36 -2.24
C THR A 335 -1.81 -6.32 -2.65
N VAL A 336 -2.93 -6.30 -1.94
CA VAL A 336 -4.15 -7.01 -2.34
C VAL A 336 -4.81 -6.25 -3.47
N VAL A 337 -5.06 -6.90 -4.60
CA VAL A 337 -5.60 -6.25 -5.80
C VAL A 337 -7.09 -5.92 -5.67
N ASP A 338 -7.86 -6.79 -4.99
CA ASP A 338 -9.26 -6.52 -4.65
C ASP A 338 -9.35 -5.75 -3.32
N PRO A 339 -9.81 -4.48 -3.32
CA PRO A 339 -9.83 -3.64 -2.12
C PRO A 339 -10.66 -4.21 -0.97
N TYR A 340 -11.62 -5.10 -1.24
CA TYR A 340 -12.43 -5.75 -0.21
C TYR A 340 -12.10 -7.24 0.00
N GLY A 341 -11.12 -7.77 -0.74
CA GLY A 341 -10.76 -9.19 -0.70
C GLY A 341 -10.27 -9.67 0.67
N VAL A 342 -9.67 -8.79 1.48
CA VAL A 342 -9.19 -9.09 2.83
C VAL A 342 -9.78 -8.13 3.86
N THR A 343 -10.42 -8.69 4.89
CA THR A 343 -10.75 -7.94 6.12
C THR A 343 -9.62 -8.10 7.14
N VAL A 344 -9.09 -6.98 7.63
CA VAL A 344 -8.07 -6.91 8.67
C VAL A 344 -8.67 -6.56 10.04
N TYR A 345 -8.11 -7.11 11.10
CA TYR A 345 -8.51 -6.90 12.50
C TYR A 345 -7.28 -6.75 13.40
N GLY A 346 -7.47 -6.21 14.60
CA GLY A 346 -6.40 -6.03 15.58
C GLY A 346 -5.47 -4.90 15.20
N TYR A 347 -4.17 -5.08 15.40
CA TYR A 347 -3.18 -4.03 15.19
C TYR A 347 -3.08 -3.57 13.72
N LEU A 348 -3.17 -4.49 12.76
CA LEU A 348 -3.19 -4.15 11.33
C LEU A 348 -4.39 -3.28 10.92
N ALA A 349 -5.49 -3.31 11.69
CA ALA A 349 -6.67 -2.48 11.45
C ALA A 349 -6.60 -1.13 12.21
N PHE A 350 -5.56 -0.93 13.01
CA PHE A 350 -5.30 0.31 13.73
C PHE A 350 -4.45 1.27 12.90
N GLU A 351 -3.50 0.74 12.13
CA GLU A 351 -2.79 1.43 11.05
C GLU A 351 -3.75 1.65 9.86
N ARG A 352 -3.72 2.85 9.27
CA ARG A 352 -4.67 3.27 8.22
C ARG A 352 -3.98 4.15 7.18
N VAL A 353 -4.73 4.97 6.44
CA VAL A 353 -4.22 5.78 5.33
C VAL A 353 -3.08 6.71 5.75
N GLY A 354 -3.05 7.15 7.02
CA GLY A 354 -1.97 7.97 7.55
C GLY A 354 -0.63 7.25 7.69
N ASP A 355 -0.61 5.92 7.70
CA ASP A 355 0.58 5.07 7.77
C ASP A 355 1.04 4.58 6.39
N GLU A 356 0.27 4.85 5.33
CA GLU A 356 0.55 4.30 4.02
C GLU A 356 1.85 4.84 3.41
N LEU A 357 2.55 3.96 2.72
CA LEU A 357 3.78 4.25 1.99
C LEU A 357 3.58 3.88 0.52
N PRO A 358 4.24 4.60 -0.40
CA PRO A 358 4.14 4.28 -1.81
C PRO A 358 4.67 2.86 -2.10
N LYS A 359 4.12 2.25 -3.17
CA LYS A 359 4.48 0.92 -3.66
C LYS A 359 5.96 0.78 -4.00
N GLU A 360 6.69 1.87 -4.23
CA GLU A 360 8.13 1.92 -4.48
C GLU A 360 8.93 1.79 -3.18
N TYR A 361 8.37 2.18 -2.02
CA TYR A 361 9.10 2.13 -0.76
C TYR A 361 9.49 0.68 -0.41
N ARG A 362 10.79 0.43 -0.26
CA ARG A 362 11.38 -0.82 0.20
C ARG A 362 12.36 -0.51 1.33
N PRO A 363 12.12 -0.96 2.57
CA PRO A 363 13.17 -0.89 3.57
C PRO A 363 14.25 -1.95 3.28
N PRO A 364 15.47 -1.79 3.81
CA PRO A 364 16.52 -2.79 3.69
C PRO A 364 16.11 -4.13 4.34
N GLY A 365 16.60 -5.24 3.76
CA GLY A 365 16.51 -6.58 4.37
C GLY A 365 15.30 -7.44 3.95
N ILE A 366 14.52 -7.03 2.95
CA ILE A 366 13.47 -7.86 2.35
C ILE A 366 13.79 -8.04 0.86
N HIS A 367 14.06 -9.29 0.49
CA HIS A 367 14.35 -9.67 -0.89
C HIS A 367 13.46 -10.85 -1.25
N LEU A 368 12.68 -10.72 -2.32
CA LEU A 368 11.89 -11.84 -2.85
C LEU A 368 12.86 -12.96 -3.25
N LYS A 369 12.66 -14.17 -2.69
CA LYS A 369 13.47 -15.35 -3.04
C LYS A 369 13.27 -15.79 -4.49
N THR A 370 12.11 -15.51 -5.07
CA THR A 370 11.76 -15.83 -6.44
C THR A 370 11.32 -14.57 -7.18
N ALA A 371 11.91 -14.34 -8.35
CA ALA A 371 11.40 -13.32 -9.27
C ALA A 371 10.00 -13.72 -9.76
N PRO A 372 9.14 -12.75 -10.14
CA PRO A 372 7.90 -13.04 -10.85
C PRO A 372 8.16 -14.00 -12.01
N PRO A 373 7.27 -14.97 -12.27
CA PRO A 373 7.39 -15.81 -13.44
C PRO A 373 7.41 -14.91 -14.69
N SER A 374 8.31 -15.20 -15.63
CA SER A 374 8.37 -14.45 -16.88
C SER A 374 7.18 -14.84 -17.78
N PRO A 375 6.59 -13.89 -18.53
CA PRO A 375 5.67 -14.25 -19.60
C PRO A 375 6.43 -15.06 -20.66
N ASP A 376 5.90 -16.24 -21.00
CA ASP A 376 6.43 -17.12 -22.07
C ASP A 376 6.33 -16.48 -23.46
#